data_AF-A0A7W1K5M2-F1
#
_entry.id   AF-A0A7W1K5M2-F1
#
_cell.length_a   1.000
_cell.length_b   1.000
_cell.length_c   1.000
_cell.angle_alpha   90.00
_cell.angle_beta   90.00
_cell.angle_gamma   90.00
#
_symmetry.space_group_name_H-M   'P 1'
#
loop_
_entity.id
_entity.type
_entity.pdbx_description
1 polymer ?
#
loop_
_entity_poly.entity_id
_entity_poly.type
_entity_poly.pdbx_seq_one_letter_code
_entity_poly.pdbx_strand_id
1 'polypeptide(L)' 'TIDPAADNAAAIRAYEKVGFRAVGVMRSYERGPDGTWHDGLLMEMLAEELTDGSSG' A
#
# COMPACT_ATOMS: atom_id res chain seq x y z
N THR A 1 0.75 -8.11 2.89
CA THR A 1 0.20 -6.78 3.22
C THR A 1 1.32 -5.77 3.21
N ILE A 2 1.07 -4.57 2.68
CA ILE A 2 2.00 -3.44 2.64
C ILE A 2 1.29 -2.19 3.12
N ASP A 3 2.04 -1.19 3.57
CA ASP A 3 1.53 -0.03 4.27
C ASP A 3 2.27 1.26 3.89
N PRO A 4 2.22 1.72 2.62
CA PRO A 4 2.79 3.01 2.26
C PRO A 4 2.17 4.16 3.07
N ALA A 5 2.92 5.25 3.27
CA ALA A 5 2.36 6.50 3.78
C ALA A 5 1.16 6.92 2.90
N ALA A 6 0.07 7.33 3.54
CA ALA A 6 -1.21 7.59 2.87
C ALA A 6 -1.15 8.75 1.87
N ASP A 7 -0.16 9.63 1.99
CA ASP A 7 0.11 10.74 1.06
C ASP A 7 1.12 10.38 -0.05
N ASN A 8 1.72 9.19 -0.02
CA ASN A 8 2.69 8.75 -1.03
C ASN A 8 2.00 8.17 -2.28
N ALA A 9 1.39 9.05 -3.06
CA ALA A 9 0.66 8.69 -4.29
C ALA A 9 1.52 7.91 -5.30
N ALA A 10 2.84 8.13 -5.31
CA ALA A 10 3.75 7.43 -6.22
C ALA A 10 3.88 5.94 -5.85
N ALA A 11 4.11 5.64 -4.57
CA ALA A 11 4.18 4.26 -4.08
C ALA A 11 2.83 3.56 -4.24
N ILE A 12 1.73 4.22 -3.85
CA ILE A 12 0.37 3.68 -3.98
C ILE A 12 0.10 3.24 -5.42
N ARG A 13 0.33 4.11 -6.41
CA ARG A 13 0.14 3.77 -7.83
C ARG A 13 1.05 2.65 -8.32
N ALA A 14 2.26 2.55 -7.79
CA ALA A 14 3.17 1.45 -8.14
C ALA A 14 2.62 0.10 -7.65
N TYR A 15 2.09 0.08 -6.42
CA TYR A 15 1.52 -1.13 -5.83
C TYR A 15 0.17 -1.53 -6.46
N GLU A 16 -0.68 -0.56 -6.78
CA GLU A 16 -1.93 -0.80 -7.53
C GLU A 16 -1.66 -1.49 -8.87
N LYS A 17 -0.61 -1.07 -9.60
CA LYS A 17 -0.24 -1.67 -10.89
C LYS A 17 0.13 -3.14 -10.81
N VAL A 18 0.68 -3.59 -9.67
CA VAL A 18 1.08 -4.98 -9.49
C VAL A 18 0.01 -5.80 -8.75
N GLY A 19 -1.18 -5.24 -8.52
CA GLY A 19 -2.35 -5.95 -8.01
C GLY A 19 -2.71 -5.69 -6.54
N PHE A 20 -2.01 -4.80 -5.84
CA PHE A 20 -2.44 -4.44 -4.48
C PHE A 20 -3.66 -3.52 -4.50
N ARG A 21 -4.54 -3.68 -3.51
CA ARG A 21 -5.74 -2.87 -3.31
C ARG A 21 -5.74 -2.27 -1.92
N ALA A 22 -6.19 -1.03 -1.80
CA ALA A 22 -6.37 -0.38 -0.51
C ALA A 22 -7.51 -1.05 0.28
N VAL A 23 -7.25 -1.40 1.54
CA VAL A 23 -8.20 -2.08 2.44
C VAL A 23 -8.45 -1.31 3.73
N GLY A 24 -7.64 -0.31 4.07
CA GLY A 24 -7.86 0.49 5.26
C GLY A 24 -6.82 1.60 5.45
N VAL A 25 -7.08 2.50 6.40
CA VAL A 25 -6.14 3.55 6.80
C VAL A 25 -5.85 3.40 8.29
N MET A 26 -4.57 3.38 8.64
CA MET A 26 -4.07 3.38 10.01
C MET A 26 -3.70 4.82 10.37
N ARG A 27 -4.41 5.42 11.32
CA ARG A 27 -4.21 6.82 11.71
C ARG A 27 -2.99 6.99 12.61
N SER A 28 -2.17 7.99 12.34
CA SER A 28 -0.94 8.29 13.10
C SER A 28 -0.10 7.03 13.33
N TYR A 29 0.14 6.28 12.25
CA TYR A 29 0.72 4.95 12.30
C TYR A 29 2.24 4.99 12.46
N GLU A 30 2.91 5.87 11.72
CA GLU A 30 4.36 6.02 11.74
C GLU A 30 4.74 7.43 12.18
N ARG A 31 5.82 7.55 12.95
CA ARG A 31 6.43 8.83 13.28
C ARG A 31 7.69 9.03 12.46
N GLY A 32 7.68 10.04 11.61
CA GLY A 32 8.82 10.39 10.77
C GLY A 32 10.04 10.88 11.57
N PRO A 33 11.23 10.98 10.94
CA PRO A 33 12.44 11.48 11.59
C PRO A 33 12.33 12.92 12.11
N ASP A 34 11.42 13.70 11.54
CA ASP A 34 11.09 15.07 11.97
C ASP A 34 10.10 15.11 13.15
N GLY A 35 9.66 13.94 13.62
CA GLY A 35 8.73 13.78 14.73
C GLY A 35 7.26 13.98 14.35
N THR A 36 6.94 14.17 13.07
CA THR A 36 5.55 14.25 12.57
C THR A 36 4.93 12.86 12.47
N TRP A 37 3.61 12.78 12.63
CA TRP A 37 2.87 11.54 12.50
C TRP A 37 2.26 11.45 11.10
N HIS A 38 2.36 10.27 10.49
CA HIS A 38 1.80 9.97 9.19
C HIS A 38 0.76 8.86 9.30
N ASP A 39 -0.30 9.00 8.51
CA ASP A 39 -1.25 7.91 8.30
C ASP A 39 -0.62 6.87 7.36
N GLY A 40 -0.82 5.59 7.66
CA GLY A 40 -0.46 4.48 6.79
C GLY A 40 -1.67 3.99 6.00
N LEU A 41 -1.52 3.73 4.70
CA LEU A 41 -2.55 3.10 3.88
C LEU A 41 -2.31 1.59 3.84
N LEU A 42 -3.17 0.81 4.46
CA LEU A 42 -3.10 -0.64 4.40
C LEU A 42 -3.52 -1.13 3.01
N MET A 43 -2.65 -1.87 2.34
CA MET A 43 -2.94 -2.49 1.06
C MET A 43 -2.64 -4.00 1.07
N GLU A 44 -3.51 -4.76 0.42
CA GLU A 44 -3.41 -6.22 0.31
C GLU A 44 -3.58 -6.66 -1.14
N MET A 45 -2.97 -7.79 -1.48
CA MET A 45 -3.18 -8.47 -2.75
C MET A 45 -4.05 -9.70 -2.46
N LEU A 46 -5.08 -9.93 -3.27
CA LEU A 46 -5.90 -11.11 -3.11
C LEU A 46 -5.10 -12.36 -3.51
N ALA A 47 -5.25 -13.46 -2.76
CA ALA A 47 -4.52 -14.70 -3.02
C ALA A 47 -4.77 -15.26 -4.45
N GLU A 48 -5.92 -14.95 -5.04
CA GLU A 48 -6.29 -15.30 -6.41
C GLU A 48 -5.57 -14.47 -7.48
N GLU A 49 -4.98 -13.32 -7.12
CA GLU A 49 -4.21 -12.46 -8.04
C GLU A 49 -2.71 -12.79 -8.03
N LEU A 50 -2.26 -13.68 -7.13
CA LEU A 50 -0.90 -14.21 -7.09
C LEU A 50 -0.59 -15.22 -8.21
N THR A 51 -1.58 -15.61 -9.04
CA THR A 51 -1.36 -16.54 -10.14
C THR A 51 -0.76 -15.84 -11.36
N ASP A 52 0.56 -15.96 -11.44
CA ASP A 52 1.51 -15.88 -12.57
C ASP A 52 1.18 -15.01 -13.80
N GLY A 53 2.11 -14.10 -14.12
CA GLY A 53 2.12 -13.21 -15.29
C GLY A 53 2.33 -13.91 -16.64
N SER A 54 1.71 -15.07 -16.86
CA SER A 54 1.59 -15.75 -18.15
C SER A 54 0.13 -16.04 -18.45
N SER A 55 -0.60 -15.00 -18.85
CA SER A 55 -1.82 -15.14 -19.64
C SER A 55 -1.82 -14.01 -20.65
N GLY A 56 -1.17 -14.31 -21.78
CA GLY A 56 -0.99 -13.46 -22.95
C GLY A 56 -0.23 -14.22 -24.00
#